data_AF-A0A0Q4JKI6-F1
#
_entry.id   AF-A0A0Q4JKI6-F1
#
_cell.length_a   1.000
_cell.length_b   1.000
_cell.length_c   1.000
_cell.angle_alpha   90.00
_cell.angle_beta   90.00
_cell.angle_gamma   90.00
#
_symmetry.space_group_name_H-M   'P 1'
#
loop_
_entity.id
_entity.type
_entity.pdbx_description
1 polymer ?
#
loop_
_entity_poly.entity_id
_entity_poly.type
_entity_poly.pdbx_seq_one_letter_code
_entity_poly.pdbx_strand_id
1 'polypeptide(L)'
;MKEVLSRLYADGRAYAAAEAEKQKLRAGIIGAGIRNAAIFAMVALMLAFASIVALLVGLTIALSQLVAPIWATLIVAGGGLIVTLLLLLAAKGCITRMRKAIAP
;
A
#
# COMPACT_ATOMS: atom_id res chain seq x y z
N MET A 1 30.41 -37.72 -35.91
CA MET A 1 30.21 -37.78 -34.44
C MET A 1 30.49 -36.44 -33.75
N LYS A 2 31.64 -35.77 -33.99
CA LYS A 2 31.95 -34.45 -33.40
C LYS A 2 30.94 -33.34 -33.74
N GLU A 3 30.44 -33.28 -34.97
CA GLU A 3 29.45 -32.28 -35.40
C GLU A 3 28.06 -32.46 -34.76
N VAL A 4 27.69 -33.70 -34.42
CA VAL A 4 26.40 -33.98 -33.78
C VAL A 4 26.43 -33.52 -32.31
N LEU A 5 27.56 -33.77 -31.63
CA LEU A 5 27.81 -33.29 -30.27
C LEU A 5 27.89 -31.76 -30.19
N SER A 6 28.52 -31.11 -31.16
CA SER A 6 28.59 -29.64 -31.18
C SER A 6 27.21 -29.00 -31.45
N ARG A 7 26.37 -29.62 -32.29
CA ARG A 7 24.98 -29.20 -32.50
C ARG A 7 24.12 -29.40 -31.27
N LEU A 8 24.20 -30.55 -30.59
CA LEU A 8 23.46 -30.78 -29.33
C LEU A 8 23.85 -29.78 -28.24
N TYR A 9 25.14 -29.44 -28.14
CA TYR A 9 25.62 -28.44 -27.18
C TYR A 9 25.15 -27.02 -27.54
N ALA A 10 25.15 -26.68 -28.83
CA ALA A 10 24.63 -25.40 -29.31
C ALA A 10 23.11 -25.26 -29.07
N ASP A 11 22.34 -26.31 -29.34
CA ASP A 11 20.90 -26.33 -29.08
C ASP A 11 20.58 -26.29 -27.59
N GLY A 12 21.33 -27.03 -26.76
CA GLY A 12 21.18 -26.98 -25.30
C GLY A 12 21.47 -25.59 -24.72
N ARG A 13 22.49 -24.90 -25.26
CA ARG A 13 22.82 -23.52 -24.89
C ARG A 13 21.73 -22.54 -25.36
N ALA A 14 21.21 -22.71 -26.56
CA ALA A 14 20.13 -21.89 -27.09
C ALA A 14 18.83 -22.06 -26.27
N TYR A 15 18.52 -23.28 -25.85
CA TYR A 15 17.39 -23.57 -24.97
C TYR A 15 17.55 -22.92 -23.58
N ALA A 16 18.73 -23.06 -22.97
CA ALA A 16 19.04 -22.42 -21.68
C ALA A 16 18.96 -20.88 -21.77
N ALA A 17 19.41 -20.29 -22.88
CA ALA A 17 19.29 -18.86 -23.11
C ALA A 17 17.82 -18.41 -23.22
N ALA A 18 16.98 -19.19 -23.90
CA ALA A 18 15.55 -18.90 -24.03
C ALA A 18 14.80 -18.97 -22.69
N GLU A 19 15.14 -19.91 -21.80
CA GLU A 19 14.56 -19.96 -20.45
C GLU A 19 14.99 -18.78 -19.58
N ALA A 20 16.26 -18.37 -19.66
CA ALA A 20 16.77 -17.21 -18.96
C ALA A 20 16.06 -15.91 -19.42
N GLU A 21 15.84 -15.76 -20.72
CA GLU A 21 15.07 -14.63 -21.26
C GLU A 21 13.61 -14.64 -20.79
N LYS A 22 12.96 -15.80 -20.77
CA LYS A 22 11.59 -15.95 -20.26
C LYS A 22 11.46 -15.54 -18.79
N GLN A 23 12.42 -15.94 -17.95
CA GLN A 23 12.44 -15.55 -16.54
C GLN A 23 12.73 -14.06 -16.37
N LYS A 24 13.64 -13.49 -17.17
CA LYS A 24 13.93 -12.05 -17.18
C LYS A 24 12.70 -11.22 -17.56
N LEU A 25 11.94 -11.66 -18.57
CA LEU A 25 10.69 -11.02 -18.96
C LEU A 25 9.63 -11.10 -17.86
N ARG A 26 9.45 -12.27 -17.22
CA ARG A 26 8.55 -12.42 -16.06
C ARG A 26 8.93 -11.51 -14.91
N ALA A 27 10.21 -11.46 -14.56
CA ALA A 27 10.73 -10.58 -13.52
C ALA A 27 10.51 -9.10 -13.86
N GLY A 28 10.69 -8.71 -15.13
CA GLY A 28 10.39 -7.36 -15.62
C GLY A 28 8.92 -6.99 -15.49
N ILE A 29 8.00 -7.88 -15.89
CA ILE A 29 6.55 -7.66 -15.77
C ILE A 29 6.13 -7.54 -14.30
N ILE A 30 6.60 -8.44 -13.44
CA ILE A 30 6.30 -8.41 -12.00
C ILE A 30 6.87 -7.14 -11.37
N GLY A 31 8.12 -6.77 -11.70
CA GLY A 31 8.76 -5.56 -11.19
C GLY A 31 8.03 -4.28 -11.64
N ALA A 32 7.62 -4.20 -12.90
CA ALA A 32 6.80 -3.09 -13.40
C ALA A 32 5.43 -3.04 -12.71
N GLY A 33 4.80 -4.19 -12.50
CA GLY A 33 3.54 -4.31 -11.76
C GLY A 33 3.65 -3.80 -10.32
N ILE A 34 4.68 -4.26 -9.58
CA ILE A 34 4.95 -3.82 -8.20
C ILE A 34 5.21 -2.31 -8.16
N ARG A 35 6.04 -1.78 -9.08
CA ARG A 35 6.33 -0.35 -9.15
C ARG A 35 5.07 0.47 -9.38
N ASN A 36 4.24 0.09 -10.35
CA ASN A 36 3.00 0.80 -10.65
C ASN A 36 2.02 0.71 -9.47
N ALA A 37 1.85 -0.47 -8.89
CA ALA A 37 1.00 -0.65 -7.71
C ALA A 37 1.48 0.22 -6.53
N ALA A 38 2.79 0.30 -6.29
CA ALA A 38 3.36 1.14 -5.26
C ALA A 38 3.12 2.65 -5.51
N ILE A 39 3.26 3.11 -6.76
CA ILE A 39 2.96 4.50 -7.14
C ILE A 39 1.47 4.80 -6.89
N PHE A 40 0.57 3.96 -7.40
CA PHE A 40 -0.87 4.16 -7.20
C PHE A 40 -1.25 4.13 -5.72
N ALA A 41 -0.70 3.19 -4.94
CA ALA A 41 -0.95 3.11 -3.50
C ALA A 41 -0.44 4.36 -2.77
N MET A 42 0.75 4.86 -3.10
CA MET A 42 1.30 6.09 -2.52
C MET A 42 0.41 7.30 -2.84
N VAL A 43 0.04 7.49 -4.11
CA VAL A 43 -0.81 8.60 -4.53
C VAL A 43 -2.18 8.52 -3.85
N ALA A 44 -2.78 7.33 -3.79
CA ALA A 44 -4.05 7.13 -3.11
C ALA A 44 -3.96 7.43 -1.61
N LEU A 45 -2.87 7.00 -0.94
CA LEU A 45 -2.63 7.30 0.47
C LEU A 45 -2.49 8.81 0.71
N MET A 46 -1.71 9.51 -0.13
CA MET A 46 -1.54 10.96 -0.02
C MET A 46 -2.86 11.71 -0.26
N LEU A 47 -3.65 11.30 -1.26
CA LEU A 47 -4.95 11.89 -1.53
C LEU A 47 -5.93 11.63 -0.39
N ALA A 48 -6.00 10.40 0.13
CA ALA A 48 -6.85 10.08 1.28
C ALA A 48 -6.49 10.94 2.50
N PHE A 49 -5.20 11.09 2.79
CA PHE A 49 -4.73 11.96 3.86
C PHE A 49 -5.13 13.42 3.63
N ALA A 50 -4.87 13.95 2.43
CA ALA A 50 -5.23 15.33 2.07
C ALA A 50 -6.75 15.57 2.15
N SER A 51 -7.57 14.61 1.70
CA SER A 51 -9.03 14.67 1.82
C SER A 51 -9.49 14.69 3.28
N ILE A 52 -8.90 13.89 4.16
CA ILE A 52 -9.22 13.91 5.60
C ILE A 52 -8.92 15.29 6.18
N VAL A 53 -7.74 15.86 5.88
CA VAL A 53 -7.38 17.21 6.33
C VAL A 53 -8.36 18.26 5.80
N ALA A 54 -8.69 18.21 4.51
CA ALA A 54 -9.65 19.12 3.89
C ALA A 54 -11.05 19.02 4.52
N LEU A 55 -11.52 17.81 4.84
CA LEU A 55 -12.79 17.60 5.55
C LEU A 55 -12.75 18.17 6.96
N LEU A 56 -11.66 18.01 7.70
CA LEU A 56 -11.52 18.58 9.05
C LEU A 56 -11.49 20.12 9.00
N VAL A 57 -10.78 20.70 8.05
CA VAL A 57 -10.76 22.16 7.83
C VAL A 57 -12.15 22.65 7.44
N GLY A 58 -12.81 22.00 6.48
CA GLY A 58 -14.17 22.35 6.05
C GLY A 58 -15.18 22.25 7.19
N LEU A 59 -15.09 21.21 8.02
CA LEU A 59 -15.93 21.05 9.21
C LEU A 59 -15.69 22.15 10.25
N THR A 60 -14.43 22.56 10.43
CA THR A 60 -14.07 23.67 11.33
C THR A 60 -14.69 24.98 10.84
N ILE A 61 -14.58 25.27 9.54
CA ILE A 61 -15.17 26.47 8.94
C ILE A 61 -16.70 26.44 9.06
N ALA A 62 -17.33 25.31 8.74
CA ALA A 62 -18.78 25.16 8.86
C ALA A 62 -19.27 25.37 10.30
N LEU A 63 -18.59 24.78 11.30
CA LEU A 63 -18.95 24.92 12.70
C LEU A 63 -18.69 26.33 13.24
N SER A 64 -17.70 27.04 12.70
CA SER A 64 -17.41 28.43 13.07
C SER A 64 -18.53 29.41 12.73
N GLN A 65 -19.47 29.03 11.84
CA GLN A 65 -20.67 29.82 11.56
C GLN A 65 -21.71 29.75 12.69
N LEU A 66 -21.66 28.71 13.54
CA LEU A 66 -22.58 28.50 14.65
C LEU A 66 -21.97 28.84 16.02
N VAL A 67 -20.63 28.73 16.14
CA VAL A 67 -19.90 28.88 17.41
C VAL A 67 -18.66 29.74 17.19
N ALA A 68 -18.18 30.44 18.22
CA ALA A 68 -16.94 31.22 18.11
C ALA A 68 -15.75 30.34 17.67
N PRO A 69 -14.83 30.86 16.83
CA PRO A 69 -13.86 30.05 16.09
C PRO A 69 -12.98 29.13 16.93
N ILE A 70 -12.57 29.57 18.12
CA ILE A 70 -11.73 28.80 19.05
C ILE A 70 -12.45 27.55 19.54
N TRP A 71 -13.76 27.64 19.75
CA TRP A 71 -14.55 26.48 20.19
C TRP A 71 -14.79 25.50 19.05
N ALA A 72 -14.96 26.00 17.82
CA ALA A 72 -15.08 25.14 16.64
C ALA A 72 -13.82 24.29 16.42
N THR A 73 -12.62 24.89 16.55
CA THR A 73 -11.36 24.14 16.41
C THR A 73 -11.19 23.10 17.52
N LEU A 74 -11.51 23.46 18.77
CA LEU A 74 -11.45 22.51 19.89
C LEU A 74 -12.39 21.33 19.71
N ILE A 75 -13.62 21.57 19.26
CA ILE A 75 -14.61 20.50 19.03
C ILE A 75 -14.15 19.58 17.91
N VAL A 76 -13.70 20.12 16.77
CA VAL A 76 -13.27 19.30 15.63
C VAL A 76 -11.98 18.52 15.93
N ALA A 77 -10.98 19.18 16.51
CA ALA A 77 -9.73 18.51 16.89
C ALA A 77 -9.94 17.48 18.01
N GLY A 78 -10.73 17.83 19.03
CA GLY A 78 -11.08 16.92 20.12
C GLY A 78 -11.87 15.71 19.63
N GLY A 79 -12.88 15.93 18.77
CA GLY A 79 -13.63 14.85 18.13
C GLY A 79 -12.74 13.95 17.27
N GLY A 80 -11.83 14.53 16.48
CA GLY A 80 -10.86 13.77 15.69
C GLY A 80 -9.92 12.92 16.55
N LEU A 81 -9.46 13.44 17.69
CA LEU A 81 -8.66 12.68 18.65
C LEU A 81 -9.43 11.51 19.27
N ILE A 82 -10.70 11.72 19.63
CA ILE A 82 -11.56 10.64 20.16
C ILE A 82 -11.73 9.53 19.11
N VAL A 83 -12.04 9.88 17.86
CA VAL A 83 -12.15 8.91 16.77
C VAL A 83 -10.84 8.15 16.57
N THR A 84 -9.70 8.86 16.61
CA THR A 84 -8.36 8.25 16.50
C THR A 84 -8.12 7.23 17.62
N LEU A 85 -8.43 7.57 18.87
CA LEU A 85 -8.30 6.66 20.00
C LEU A 85 -9.18 5.41 19.84
N LEU A 86 -10.44 5.57 19.40
CA LEU A 86 -11.34 4.44 19.16
C LEU A 86 -10.79 3.50 18.07
N LEU A 87 -10.27 4.04 16.97
CA LEU A 87 -9.66 3.25 15.90
C LEU A 87 -8.41 2.50 16.38
N LEU A 88 -7.56 3.14 17.19
CA LEU A 88 -6.37 2.49 17.76
C LEU A 88 -6.74 1.35 18.71
N LEU A 89 -7.78 1.53 19.54
CA LEU A 89 -8.29 0.48 20.42
C LEU A 89 -8.88 -0.68 19.62
N ALA A 90 -9.64 -0.40 18.56
CA ALA A 90 -10.17 -1.42 17.65
C ALA A 90 -9.04 -2.20 16.96
N ALA A 91 -8.02 -1.50 16.45
CA ALA A 91 -6.84 -2.12 15.83
C ALA A 91 -6.09 -3.02 16.81
N LYS A 92 -5.87 -2.55 18.05
CA LYS A 92 -5.27 -3.36 19.14
C LYS A 92 -6.12 -4.60 19.44
N GLY A 93 -7.44 -4.48 19.43
CA GLY A 93 -8.37 -5.59 19.59
C GLY A 93 -8.20 -6.64 18.48
N CYS A 94 -8.15 -6.21 17.22
CA CYS A 94 -7.92 -7.09 16.07
C CYS A 94 -6.59 -7.83 16.17
N ILE A 95 -5.49 -7.12 16.45
CA ILE A 95 -4.15 -7.72 16.59
C ILE A 95 -4.13 -8.73 17.75
N THR A 96 -4.76 -8.39 18.87
CA THR A 96 -4.80 -9.28 20.05
C THR A 96 -5.58 -10.56 19.75
N ARG A 97 -6.71 -10.46 19.02
CA ARG A 97 -7.49 -11.63 18.59
C ARG A 97 -6.70 -12.53 17.64
N MET A 98 -5.99 -11.94 16.67
CA MET A 98 -5.13 -12.71 15.76
C MET A 98 -4.00 -13.42 16.52
N ARG A 99 -3.33 -12.74 17.45
CA ARG A 99 -2.28 -13.35 18.27
C ARG A 99 -2.78 -14.52 19.11
N LYS A 100 -3.98 -14.41 19.70
CA LYS A 100 -4.59 -15.51 20.46
C LYS A 100 -4.95 -16.71 19.59
N ALA A 101 -5.32 -16.49 18.32
CA ALA A 101 -5.66 -17.58 17.40
C ALA A 101 -4.45 -18.31 16.82
N ILE A 102 -3.28 -17.66 16.78
CA ILE A 102 -2.03 -18.22 16.24
C ILE A 102 -1.13 -18.79 17.36
N ALA A 103 -1.34 -18.39 18.61
CA ALA A 103 -0.62 -18.94 19.75
C ALA A 103 -0.98 -20.43 19.94
N PRO A 104 0.01 -21.32 20.12
CA PRO A 104 -0.21 -22.76 20.33
C PRO A 104 -0.88 -23.08 21.67
#